data_AF-M1EPN9-F1
#
_entry.id   AF-M1EPN9-F1
#
_cell.length_a   1.000
_cell.length_b   1.000
_cell.length_c   1.000
_cell.angle_alpha   90.00
_cell.angle_beta   90.00
_cell.angle_gamma   90.00
#
_symmetry.space_group_name_H-M   'P 1'
#
loop_
_entity.id
_entity.type
_entity.pdbx_description
1 polymer ?
#
loop_
_entity_poly.entity_id
_entity_poly.type
_entity_poly.pdbx_seq_one_letter_code
_entity_poly.pdbx_strand_id
1 'polypeptide(L)'
;VRHVSFVDCPGHDILMATMLNGAAVMDAALLLIAGNESCPQPQTSEHLAAIEIMKLKHILILQNKIDLVKESQAKEQYEQILAFVQGTVAEGAPIIPISAQLK
;
A
#
# COMPACT_ATOMS: atom_id res chain seq x y z
N VAL A 1 16.83 -4.68 -21.20
CA VAL A 1 15.42 -4.58 -20.76
C VAL A 1 15.31 -5.31 -19.43
N ARG A 2 14.74 -4.69 -18.38
CA ARG A 2 14.45 -5.39 -17.12
C ARG A 2 13.00 -5.88 -17.20
N HIS A 3 12.79 -7.18 -16.97
CA HIS A 3 11.46 -7.76 -16.89
C HIS A 3 10.97 -7.67 -15.45
N VAL A 4 9.70 -7.29 -15.27
CA VAL A 4 9.03 -7.25 -13.97
C VAL A 4 7.77 -8.12 -14.05
N SER A 5 7.49 -8.82 -12.97
CA SER A 5 6.28 -9.64 -12.81
C SER A 5 5.48 -9.07 -11.65
N PHE A 6 4.18 -8.88 -11.84
CA PHE A 6 3.28 -8.45 -10.79
C PHE A 6 2.50 -9.65 -10.27
N VAL A 7 2.44 -9.77 -8.94
CA VAL A 7 1.63 -10.76 -8.24
C VAL A 7 0.62 -9.99 -7.43
N ASP A 8 -0.67 -10.20 -7.72
CA ASP A 8 -1.75 -9.58 -6.97
C ASP A 8 -2.12 -10.46 -5.77
N CYS A 9 -2.21 -9.85 -4.60
CA CYS A 9 -2.55 -10.54 -3.36
C CYS A 9 -3.98 -10.17 -2.95
N PRO A 10 -4.84 -11.17 -2.67
CA PRO A 10 -6.19 -10.90 -2.22
C PRO A 10 -6.16 -10.23 -0.84
N GLY A 11 -6.84 -9.09 -0.71
CA GLY A 11 -6.83 -8.27 0.51
C GLY A 11 -7.84 -8.65 1.59
N HIS A 12 -8.44 -9.84 1.48
CA HIS A 12 -9.44 -10.30 2.44
C HIS A 12 -8.81 -11.25 3.44
N ASP A 13 -9.18 -11.10 4.71
CA ASP A 13 -8.58 -11.78 5.88
C ASP A 13 -8.55 -13.32 5.70
N ILE A 14 -9.53 -13.89 5.00
CA ILE A 14 -9.63 -15.33 4.69
C ILE A 14 -8.47 -15.82 3.80
N LEU A 15 -7.83 -14.93 3.04
CA LEU A 15 -6.81 -15.26 2.06
C LEU A 15 -5.39 -14.78 2.45
N MET A 16 -5.20 -14.38 3.72
CA MET A 16 -3.90 -14.00 4.28
C MET A 16 -2.83 -15.08 4.09
N ALA A 17 -3.19 -16.37 4.19
CA ALA A 17 -2.26 -17.48 3.95
C ALA A 17 -1.72 -17.50 2.49
N THR A 18 -2.57 -17.16 1.53
CA THR A 18 -2.19 -17.05 0.11
C THR A 18 -1.30 -15.83 -0.11
N MET A 19 -1.59 -14.72 0.55
CA MET A 19 -0.74 -13.52 0.53
C MET A 19 0.66 -13.84 1.06
N LEU A 20 0.78 -14.51 2.21
CA LEU A 20 2.07 -14.85 2.83
C LEU A 20 2.93 -15.77 1.93
N ASN A 21 2.31 -16.76 1.29
CA ASN A 21 3.01 -17.61 0.32
C ASN A 21 3.49 -16.82 -0.91
N GLY A 22 2.69 -15.86 -1.39
CA GLY A 22 3.07 -14.98 -2.49
C GLY A 22 4.20 -14.02 -2.10
N ALA A 23 4.12 -13.45 -0.90
CA ALA A 23 5.07 -12.47 -0.38
C ALA A 23 6.49 -13.04 -0.18
N ALA A 24 6.62 -14.35 0.08
CA ALA A 24 7.91 -15.02 0.16
C ALA A 24 8.74 -14.95 -1.15
N VAL A 25 8.08 -14.69 -2.29
CA VAL A 25 8.72 -14.61 -3.61
C VAL A 25 8.85 -13.17 -4.10
N MET A 26 8.40 -12.19 -3.31
CA MET A 26 8.39 -10.78 -3.71
C MET A 26 9.69 -10.09 -3.34
N ASP A 27 10.22 -9.27 -4.26
CA ASP A 27 11.37 -8.39 -3.99
C ASP A 27 10.92 -7.00 -3.48
N ALA A 28 9.69 -6.60 -3.81
CA ALA A 28 9.11 -5.30 -3.50
C ALA A 28 7.59 -5.41 -3.32
N ALA A 29 7.01 -4.48 -2.53
CA ALA A 29 5.57 -4.39 -2.29
C ALA A 29 5.02 -3.04 -2.77
N LEU A 30 3.82 -3.09 -3.36
CA LEU A 30 3.01 -1.91 -3.67
C LEU A 30 1.83 -1.87 -2.69
N LEU A 31 1.82 -0.90 -1.78
CA LEU A 31 0.74 -0.72 -0.81
C LEU A 31 -0.28 0.28 -1.35
N LEU A 32 -1.45 -0.19 -1.76
CA LEU A 32 -2.53 0.65 -2.26
C LEU A 32 -3.40 1.17 -1.10
N ILE A 33 -3.59 2.48 -1.04
CA ILE A 33 -4.45 3.16 -0.06
C ILE A 33 -5.45 4.02 -0.82
N ALA A 34 -6.74 3.85 -0.54
CA ALA A 34 -7.80 4.55 -1.24
C ALA A 34 -7.97 5.98 -0.70
N GLY A 35 -7.78 6.99 -1.55
CA GLY A 35 -7.81 8.42 -1.25
C GLY A 35 -9.11 8.93 -0.61
N ASN A 36 -10.21 8.26 -0.91
CA ASN A 36 -11.56 8.57 -0.47
C ASN A 36 -11.93 7.97 0.89
N GLU A 37 -11.03 7.21 1.52
CA GLU A 37 -11.26 6.52 2.78
C GLU A 37 -10.24 6.99 3.84
N SER A 38 -10.63 6.88 5.12
CA SER A 38 -9.74 7.24 6.23
C SER A 38 -8.57 6.27 6.31
N CYS A 39 -7.37 6.78 6.54
CA CYS A 39 -6.18 5.97 6.79
C CYS A 39 -5.83 6.02 8.29
N PRO A 40 -5.50 4.89 8.95
CA PRO A 40 -5.40 3.53 8.41
C PRO A 40 -6.73 2.74 8.41
N GLN A 41 -6.92 1.90 7.38
CA GLN A 41 -7.95 0.86 7.38
C GLN A 41 -7.40 -0.43 8.03
N PRO A 42 -8.24 -1.28 8.66
CA PRO A 42 -7.79 -2.54 9.27
C PRO A 42 -6.98 -3.42 8.30
N GLN A 43 -7.45 -3.58 7.06
CA GLN A 43 -6.77 -4.36 6.03
C GLN A 43 -5.39 -3.76 5.64
N THR A 44 -5.27 -2.44 5.60
CA THR A 44 -3.98 -1.78 5.30
C THR A 44 -2.96 -2.06 6.40
N SER A 45 -3.38 -2.04 7.66
CA SER A 45 -2.54 -2.38 8.82
C SER A 45 -2.10 -3.84 8.80
N GLU A 46 -3.01 -4.77 8.51
CA GLU A 46 -2.69 -6.20 8.41
C GLU A 46 -1.71 -6.50 7.28
N HIS A 47 -1.90 -5.89 6.11
CA HIS A 47 -0.96 -6.04 5.00
C HIS A 47 0.42 -5.48 5.32
N LEU A 48 0.49 -4.31 5.97
CA LEU A 48 1.78 -3.73 6.37
C LEU A 48 2.50 -4.63 7.37
N ALA A 49 1.78 -5.21 8.34
CA ALA A 49 2.35 -6.17 9.28
C ALA A 49 2.85 -7.45 8.58
N ALA A 50 2.10 -7.95 7.58
CA ALA A 50 2.54 -9.09 6.78
C ALA A 50 3.83 -8.77 6.00
N ILE A 51 3.91 -7.59 5.38
CA ILE A 51 5.10 -7.09 4.66
C ILE A 51 6.30 -6.98 5.61
N GLU A 52 6.09 -6.51 6.84
CA GLU A 52 7.11 -6.40 7.87
C GLU A 52 7.66 -7.77 8.30
N ILE A 53 6.78 -8.75 8.52
CA ILE A 53 7.17 -10.14 8.84
C ILE A 53 7.98 -10.76 7.69
N MET A 54 7.60 -10.47 6.44
CA MET A 54 8.29 -10.94 5.24
C MET A 54 9.61 -10.20 4.96
N LYS A 55 9.90 -9.12 5.70
CA LYS A 55 11.13 -8.30 5.61
C LYS A 55 11.37 -7.69 4.23
N LEU A 56 10.31 -7.30 3.53
CA LEU A 56 10.44 -6.59 2.25
C LEU A 56 10.99 -5.19 2.50
N LYS A 57 12.08 -4.85 1.80
CA LYS A 57 12.76 -3.55 1.97
C LYS A 57 12.27 -2.47 1.02
N HIS A 58 11.72 -2.89 -0.12
CA HIS A 58 11.28 -1.97 -1.17
C HIS A 58 9.77 -1.89 -1.13
N ILE A 59 9.26 -0.84 -0.49
CA ILE A 59 7.82 -0.59 -0.38
C ILE A 59 7.53 0.72 -1.09
N LEU A 60 6.45 0.74 -1.86
CA LEU A 60 5.96 1.94 -2.53
C LEU A 60 4.48 2.08 -2.21
N ILE A 61 4.09 3.27 -1.75
CA ILE A 61 2.72 3.52 -1.32
C ILE A 61 2.00 4.26 -2.43
N LEU A 62 0.84 3.75 -2.82
CA LEU A 62 0.02 4.27 -3.90
C LEU A 62 -1.27 4.84 -3.31
N GLN A 63 -1.38 6.17 -3.31
CA GLN A 63 -2.61 6.86 -2.93
C GLN A 63 -3.54 6.87 -4.15
N ASN A 64 -4.50 5.95 -4.19
CA ASN A 64 -5.39 5.76 -5.34
C ASN A 64 -6.67 6.60 -5.23
N LYS A 65 -7.43 6.74 -6.32
CA LYS A 65 -8.72 7.46 -6.38
C LYS A 65 -8.60 8.96 -6.04
N ILE A 66 -7.46 9.59 -6.33
CA ILE A 66 -7.26 11.03 -6.13
C ILE A 66 -8.25 11.89 -6.93
N ASP A 67 -8.83 11.33 -7.98
CA ASP A 67 -9.87 11.94 -8.82
C ASP A 67 -11.22 12.11 -8.11
N LEU A 68 -11.49 11.29 -7.08
CA LEU A 68 -12.75 11.31 -6.34
C LEU A 68 -12.71 12.24 -5.13
N VAL A 69 -11.54 12.82 -4.81
CA VAL A 69 -11.33 13.65 -3.62
C VAL A 69 -10.78 15.03 -3.97
N LYS A 70 -11.01 16.00 -3.09
CA LYS A 70 -10.43 17.34 -3.24
C LYS A 70 -8.94 17.31 -2.86
N GLU A 71 -8.16 18.22 -3.43
CA GLU A 71 -6.72 18.36 -3.12
C GLU A 71 -6.46 18.50 -1.61
N SER A 72 -7.31 19.23 -0.89
CA SER A 72 -7.20 19.39 0.56
C SER A 72 -7.37 18.06 1.31
N GLN A 73 -8.32 17.22 0.88
CA GLN A 73 -8.56 15.91 1.48
C GLN A 73 -7.44 14.94 1.12
N ALA A 74 -6.93 14.99 -0.11
CA ALA A 74 -5.79 14.17 -0.52
C ALA A 74 -4.53 14.51 0.30
N LYS A 75 -4.29 15.80 0.62
CA LYS A 75 -3.20 16.23 1.50
C LYS A 75 -3.40 15.77 2.94
N GLU A 76 -4.59 15.94 3.50
CA GLU A 76 -4.90 15.46 4.85
C GLU A 76 -4.68 13.95 4.97
N GLN A 77 -5.12 13.19 3.97
CA GLN A 77 -4.91 11.76 3.94
C GLN A 77 -3.44 11.38 3.74
N TYR A 78 -2.68 12.15 2.96
CA TYR A 78 -1.24 11.96 2.83
C TYR A 78 -0.52 12.09 4.18
N GLU A 79 -0.92 13.07 5.00
CA GLU A 79 -0.40 13.23 6.37
C GLU A 79 -0.79 12.04 7.27
N GLN A 80 -2.00 11.51 7.14
CA GLN A 80 -2.42 10.28 7.85
C GLN A 80 -1.56 9.08 7.45
N ILE A 81 -1.26 8.92 6.15
CA ILE A 81 -0.40 7.85 5.65
C ILE A 81 1.01 7.99 6.25
N LEU A 82 1.57 9.21 6.26
CA LEU A 82 2.88 9.48 6.86
C LEU A 82 2.92 9.10 8.35
N ALA A 83 1.90 9.49 9.10
CA ALA A 83 1.79 9.13 10.52
C ALA A 83 1.63 7.63 10.73
N PHE A 84 0.91 6.95 9.84
CA PHE A 84 0.69 5.51 9.90
C PHE A 84 1.96 4.69 9.63
N VAL A 85 2.80 5.12 8.68
CA VAL A 85 4.02 4.38 8.32
C VAL A 85 5.21 4.71 9.22
N GLN A 86 5.11 5.77 10.04
CA GLN A 86 6.16 6.15 10.98
C GLN A 86 6.45 5.02 11.97
N GLY A 87 7.71 4.61 12.08
CA GLY A 87 8.14 3.51 12.94
C GLY A 87 7.93 2.11 12.36
N THR A 88 7.52 1.99 11.10
CA THR A 88 7.34 0.70 10.39
C THR A 88 8.39 0.50 9.31
N VAL A 89 8.42 -0.68 8.68
CA VAL A 89 9.27 -0.97 7.50
C VAL A 89 8.98 -0.07 6.30
N ALA A 90 7.81 0.56 6.24
CA ALA A 90 7.43 1.50 5.20
C ALA A 90 7.80 2.95 5.54
N GLU A 91 8.51 3.21 6.63
CA GLU A 91 9.00 4.55 6.96
C GLU A 91 9.93 5.05 5.85
N GLY A 92 9.65 6.26 5.33
CA GLY A 92 10.39 6.84 4.22
C GLY A 92 10.06 6.23 2.84
N ALA A 93 9.08 5.34 2.74
CA ALA A 93 8.60 4.84 1.45
C ALA A 93 8.03 5.99 0.59
N PRO A 94 8.29 6.02 -0.73
CA PRO A 94 7.69 7.00 -1.62
C PRO A 94 6.17 6.80 -1.69
N ILE A 95 5.43 7.87 -1.45
CA ILE A 95 3.97 7.93 -1.59
C ILE A 95 3.66 8.61 -2.92
N ILE A 96 3.00 7.88 -3.83
CA ILE A 96 2.67 8.36 -5.17
C ILE A 96 1.15 8.49 -5.31
N PRO A 97 0.62 9.70 -5.57
CA PRO A 97 -0.79 9.89 -5.88
C PRO A 97 -1.08 9.36 -7.30
N ILE A 98 -2.05 8.47 -7.41
CA ILE A 98 -2.47 7.86 -8.68
C ILE A 98 -4.00 7.86 -8.81
N SER A 99 -4.48 7.77 -10.04
CA SER A 99 -5.85 7.38 -10.33
C SER A 99 -5.83 6.22 -11.32
N ALA A 100 -6.28 5.05 -10.86
CA ALA A 100 -6.36 3.87 -11.72
C ALA A 100 -7.53 3.93 -12.72
N GLN A 101 -8.50 4.84 -12.53
CA GLN A 101 -9.68 4.97 -13.40
C GLN A 101 -9.57 6.06 -14.46
N LEU A 102 -8.64 7.00 -14.32
CA LEU A 102 -8.35 7.98 -15.36
C LEU A 102 -7.78 7.28 -16.59
N LYS A 103 -8.62 7.12 -17.62
CA LYS A 103 -8.25 6.69 -18.97
C LYS A 103 -7.72 7.86 -19.79
#